data_AF-A0AAF0IS17-F1
#
_entry.id   AF-A0AAF0IS17-F1
#
_cell.length_a   1.000
_cell.length_b   1.000
_cell.length_c   1.000
_cell.angle_alpha   90.00
_cell.angle_beta   90.00
_cell.angle_gamma   90.00
#
_symmetry.space_group_name_H-M   'P 1'
#
loop_
_entity.id
_entity.type
_entity.pdbx_description
1 polymer ?
#
loop_
_entity_poly.entity_id
_entity_poly.type
_entity_poly.pdbx_seq_one_letter_code
_entity_poly.pdbx_strand_id
1 'polypeptide(L)'
;MSDRNGGPALPWMQAPPAYFVRAQQNTRSYAQNAGIFEIALRPDASSFQAGYLGLEGMSAWIVGDVLIKLSTEPQQAALFTTCNISLRAIERVHGPDAQEMQLYAAKHTLWQASTLPAHVPGTLSFEFPLTSDLPQCIHGPSSELTYWLEAQLLGTSTSS
;
A
#
# COMPACT_ATOMS: atom_id res chain seq x y z
N MET A 1 5.68 43.54 23.85
CA MET A 1 5.48 44.05 22.48
C MET A 1 6.24 43.11 21.56
N SER A 2 5.81 41.86 21.35
CA SER A 2 4.65 41.41 20.55
C SER A 2 4.80 41.72 19.06
N ASP A 3 5.29 40.68 18.38
CA ASP A 3 4.92 40.12 17.06
C ASP A 3 4.79 41.00 15.80
N ARG A 4 5.35 40.45 14.70
CA ARG A 4 4.65 39.93 13.49
C ARG A 4 5.42 40.25 12.21
N ASN A 5 6.31 39.35 11.80
CA ASN A 5 6.71 39.24 10.40
C ASN A 5 5.78 38.24 9.70
N GLY A 6 4.63 38.75 9.23
CA GLY A 6 3.72 38.03 8.35
C GLY A 6 3.76 38.68 6.97
N GLY A 7 4.67 38.24 6.10
CA GLY A 7 4.62 38.59 4.69
C GLY A 7 3.39 37.96 4.01
N PRO A 8 2.73 38.63 3.05
CA PRO A 8 1.57 38.08 2.38
C PRO A 8 1.96 36.84 1.56
N ALA A 9 1.22 35.75 1.76
CA ALA A 9 1.33 34.55 0.93
C ALA A 9 0.96 34.89 -0.53
N LEU A 10 1.75 34.39 -1.48
CA LEU A 10 1.52 34.60 -2.91
C LEU A 10 0.21 33.89 -3.35
N PRO A 11 -0.67 34.54 -4.13
CA PRO A 11 -2.04 34.08 -4.39
C PRO A 11 -2.17 32.82 -5.27
N TRP A 12 -1.06 32.32 -5.84
CA TRP A 12 -1.04 31.11 -6.68
C TRP A 12 -0.47 29.87 -5.98
N MET A 13 -0.01 29.99 -4.73
CA MET A 13 0.32 28.85 -3.86
C MET A 13 -0.91 28.45 -3.04
N GLN A 14 -2.00 28.08 -3.70
CA GLN A 14 -3.03 27.30 -3.00
C GLN A 14 -2.50 25.89 -2.83
N ALA A 15 -2.52 25.38 -1.59
CA ALA A 15 -2.30 23.96 -1.36
C ALA A 15 -3.26 23.17 -2.27
N PRO A 16 -2.79 22.15 -2.99
CA PRO A 16 -3.66 21.37 -3.85
C PRO A 16 -4.86 20.85 -3.03
N PRO A 17 -6.05 20.76 -3.65
CA PRO A 17 -7.22 20.24 -2.97
C PRO A 17 -6.90 18.88 -2.35
N ALA A 18 -7.17 18.73 -1.06
CA ALA A 18 -6.99 17.47 -0.36
C ALA A 18 -8.04 16.48 -0.88
N TYR A 19 -7.66 15.63 -1.83
CA TYR A 19 -8.48 14.50 -2.22
C TYR A 19 -8.40 13.46 -1.11
N PHE A 20 -9.48 13.37 -0.33
CA PHE A 20 -9.61 12.33 0.69
C PHE A 20 -9.86 10.99 0.00
N VAL A 21 -8.79 10.33 -0.45
CA VAL A 21 -8.87 8.95 -0.92
C VAL A 21 -8.88 8.06 0.31
N ARG A 22 -10.05 7.57 0.70
CA ARG A 22 -10.14 6.50 1.69
C ARG A 22 -9.48 5.27 1.07
N ALA A 23 -8.28 4.92 1.51
CA ALA A 23 -7.69 3.63 1.19
C ALA A 23 -8.71 2.55 1.60
N GLN A 24 -9.37 1.94 0.61
CA GLN A 24 -10.28 0.85 0.87
C GLN A 24 -9.43 -0.38 1.17
N GLN A 25 -9.10 -0.55 2.45
CA GLN A 25 -8.56 -1.80 2.95
C GLN A 25 -9.66 -2.86 2.81
N ASN A 26 -9.60 -3.65 1.75
CA ASN A 26 -10.52 -4.78 1.58
C ASN A 26 -9.94 -5.96 2.37
N THR A 27 -10.10 -5.94 3.69
CA THR A 27 -9.69 -7.04 4.56
C THR A 27 -10.70 -8.17 4.42
N ARG A 28 -10.33 -9.26 3.74
CA ARG A 28 -11.07 -10.52 3.83
C ARG A 28 -10.78 -11.15 5.19
N SER A 29 -11.59 -10.78 6.18
CA SER A 29 -11.54 -11.34 7.53
C SER A 29 -12.06 -12.78 7.53
N TYR A 30 -11.16 -13.76 7.38
CA TYR A 30 -11.47 -15.12 7.82
C TYR A 30 -11.36 -15.17 9.34
N ALA A 31 -12.47 -14.89 10.02
CA ALA A 31 -12.55 -15.05 11.47
C ALA A 31 -12.73 -16.53 11.81
N GLN A 32 -11.69 -17.15 12.36
CA GLN A 32 -11.73 -18.01 13.56
C GLN A 32 -10.28 -18.34 13.97
N ASN A 33 -9.88 -17.91 15.18
CA ASN A 33 -8.51 -17.69 15.70
C ASN A 33 -7.84 -16.42 15.16
N ALA A 34 -8.26 -15.24 15.64
CA ALA A 34 -7.92 -13.95 15.04
C ALA A 34 -6.47 -13.50 15.32
N GLY A 35 -5.54 -13.87 14.43
CA GLY A 35 -4.27 -13.18 14.29
C GLY A 35 -4.48 -11.84 13.59
N ILE A 36 -3.52 -10.92 13.70
CA ILE A 36 -3.47 -9.68 12.92
C ILE A 36 -2.57 -9.91 11.71
N PHE A 37 -3.05 -9.59 10.52
CA PHE A 37 -2.23 -9.51 9.32
C PHE A 37 -2.72 -8.33 8.48
N GLU A 38 -2.12 -7.16 8.68
CA GLU A 38 -2.65 -5.89 8.19
C GLU A 38 -1.56 -5.00 7.59
N ILE A 39 -1.95 -4.18 6.61
CA ILE A 39 -1.08 -3.15 6.02
C ILE A 39 -1.39 -1.81 6.71
N ALA A 40 -0.41 -1.26 7.41
CA ALA A 40 -0.48 0.06 8.01
C ALA A 40 0.34 1.06 7.18
N LEU A 41 -0.34 2.01 6.54
CA LEU A 41 0.32 3.13 5.86
C LEU A 41 0.78 4.16 6.90
N ARG A 42 1.98 4.72 6.73
CA ARG A 42 2.47 5.84 7.55
C ARG A 42 1.70 7.13 7.24
N PRO A 43 1.64 8.12 8.16
CA PRO A 43 0.86 9.34 7.94
C PRO A 43 1.31 10.20 6.74
N ASP A 44 2.57 10.08 6.33
CA ASP A 44 3.21 10.70 5.16
C ASP A 44 3.39 9.72 3.99
N ALA A 45 2.72 8.57 4.04
CA ALA A 45 2.97 7.41 3.20
C ALA A 45 2.52 7.50 1.75
N SER A 46 1.93 8.61 1.31
CA SER A 46 1.49 8.73 -0.08
C SER A 46 1.59 10.16 -0.58
N SER A 47 2.79 10.54 -1.01
CA SER A 47 3.01 11.84 -1.65
C SER A 47 2.30 11.98 -3.00
N PHE A 48 1.96 10.87 -3.67
CA PHE A 48 1.16 10.94 -4.91
C PHE A 48 -0.31 11.32 -4.66
N GLN A 49 -0.89 11.00 -3.50
CA GLN A 49 -2.24 11.45 -3.15
C GLN A 49 -2.29 12.96 -2.88
N ALA A 50 -1.15 13.54 -2.49
CA ALA A 50 -0.96 14.98 -2.39
C ALA A 50 -0.67 15.65 -3.75
N GLY A 51 -0.64 14.87 -4.86
CA GLY A 51 -0.45 15.37 -6.21
C GLY A 51 1.00 15.59 -6.63
N TYR A 52 1.99 15.04 -5.90
CA TYR A 52 3.41 15.21 -6.25
C TYR A 52 3.87 14.33 -7.42
N LEU A 53 3.08 13.33 -7.80
CA LEU A 53 3.39 12.46 -8.93
C LEU A 53 3.42 13.25 -10.22
N GLY A 54 4.58 13.25 -10.90
CA GLY A 54 4.80 13.98 -12.15
C GLY A 54 5.29 15.43 -11.98
N LEU A 55 5.43 15.94 -10.76
CA LEU A 55 6.02 17.27 -10.53
C LEU A 55 7.55 17.22 -10.67
N GLU A 56 8.11 18.13 -11.46
CA GLU A 56 9.56 18.21 -11.68
C GLU A 56 10.29 18.46 -10.36
N GLY A 57 11.32 17.64 -10.09
CA GLY A 57 12.12 17.73 -8.86
C GLY A 57 11.47 17.11 -7.61
N MET A 58 10.26 16.54 -7.72
CA MET A 58 9.59 15.85 -6.62
C MET A 58 9.58 14.34 -6.85
N SER A 59 9.72 13.57 -5.76
CA SER A 59 9.57 12.11 -5.79
C SER A 59 8.27 11.72 -5.08
N ALA A 60 7.60 10.71 -5.62
CA ALA A 60 6.41 10.12 -5.01
C ALA A 60 6.73 8.71 -4.49
N TRP A 61 6.12 8.32 -3.38
CA TRP A 61 6.33 6.99 -2.78
C TRP A 61 5.08 6.49 -2.06
N ILE A 62 5.06 5.17 -1.84
CA ILE A 62 4.14 4.49 -0.92
C ILE A 62 4.94 3.81 0.18
N VAL A 63 4.76 4.20 1.44
CA VAL A 63 5.54 3.67 2.58
C VAL A 63 4.64 3.13 3.67
N GLY A 64 5.00 1.99 4.26
CA GLY A 64 4.19 1.44 5.33
C GLY A 64 4.85 0.27 6.04
N ASP A 65 4.04 -0.42 6.81
CA ASP A 65 4.42 -1.60 7.57
C ASP A 65 3.34 -2.68 7.40
N VAL A 66 3.78 -3.93 7.24
CA VAL A 66 2.93 -5.11 7.38
C VAL A 66 3.00 -5.57 8.83
N LEU A 67 1.87 -5.52 9.52
CA LEU A 67 1.73 -5.90 10.93
C LEU A 67 1.28 -7.35 11.02
N ILE A 68 2.02 -8.17 11.76
CA ILE A 68 1.80 -9.61 11.88
C ILE A 68 1.69 -9.97 13.36
N LYS A 69 0.56 -10.56 13.74
CA LYS A 69 0.36 -11.20 15.03
C LYS A 69 -0.31 -12.53 14.78
N LEU A 70 0.42 -13.62 14.92
CA LEU A 70 -0.16 -14.94 14.72
C LEU A 70 -0.83 -15.39 16.02
N SER A 71 -2.10 -15.77 15.93
CA SER A 71 -2.91 -16.38 17.00
C SER A 71 -2.80 -17.90 17.01
N THR A 72 -2.05 -18.47 16.07
CA THR A 72 -1.92 -19.90 15.85
C THR A 72 -0.94 -20.51 16.84
N GLU A 73 -1.09 -21.81 17.09
CA GLU A 73 -0.14 -22.59 17.86
C GLU A 73 1.29 -22.39 17.31
N PRO A 74 2.34 -22.33 18.16
CA PRO A 74 3.71 -22.07 17.73
C PRO A 74 4.20 -22.98 16.59
N GLN A 75 3.67 -24.21 16.53
CA GLN A 75 3.97 -25.21 15.50
C GLN A 75 3.38 -24.85 14.12
N GLN A 76 2.24 -24.16 14.06
CA GLN A 76 1.65 -23.69 12.81
C GLN A 76 2.28 -22.37 12.37
N ALA A 77 2.60 -21.47 13.31
CA ALA A 77 3.34 -20.24 13.02
C ALA A 77 4.70 -20.53 12.37
N ALA A 78 5.34 -21.64 12.77
CA ALA A 78 6.60 -22.13 12.22
C ALA A 78 6.54 -22.58 10.74
N LEU A 79 5.33 -22.79 10.18
CA LEU A 79 5.14 -23.22 8.79
C LEU A 79 5.20 -22.05 7.80
N PHE A 80 5.07 -20.81 8.27
CA PHE A 80 5.23 -19.65 7.40
C PHE A 80 6.69 -19.48 7.01
N THR A 81 6.93 -19.15 5.75
CA THR A 81 8.29 -19.04 5.19
C THR A 81 8.55 -17.73 4.48
N THR A 82 7.52 -17.03 4.03
CA THR A 82 7.70 -15.84 3.20
C THR A 82 6.60 -14.83 3.46
N CYS A 83 6.97 -13.56 3.60
CA CYS A 83 6.04 -12.45 3.54
C CYS A 83 6.38 -11.57 2.34
N ASN A 84 5.41 -11.38 1.45
CA ASN A 84 5.53 -10.50 0.30
C ASN A 84 4.56 -9.32 0.43
N ILE A 85 4.91 -8.21 -0.20
CA ILE A 85 3.97 -7.13 -0.51
C ILE A 85 4.06 -6.78 -1.98
N SER A 86 2.94 -6.44 -2.58
CA SER A 86 2.85 -6.02 -3.97
C SER A 86 2.02 -4.76 -4.12
N LEU A 87 2.40 -3.95 -5.10
CA LEU A 87 1.70 -2.75 -5.53
C LEU A 87 1.32 -2.94 -6.99
N ARG A 88 0.07 -2.66 -7.35
CA ARG A 88 -0.42 -2.67 -8.74
C ARG A 88 -1.15 -1.37 -9.05
N ALA A 89 -1.00 -0.84 -10.26
CA ALA A 89 -1.90 0.16 -10.81
C ALA A 89 -2.81 -0.51 -11.84
N ILE A 90 -4.11 -0.39 -11.64
CA ILE A 90 -5.13 -1.06 -12.43
C ILE A 90 -6.08 -0.01 -12.99
N GLU A 91 -6.25 -0.01 -14.31
CA GLU A 91 -7.34 0.67 -14.99
C GLU A 91 -8.50 -0.31 -15.16
N ARG A 92 -9.72 0.15 -14.86
CA ARG A 92 -10.97 -0.58 -15.09
C ARG A 92 -11.91 0.25 -15.93
N VAL A 93 -12.51 -0.39 -16.92
CA VAL A 93 -13.68 0.14 -17.63
C VAL A 93 -14.90 -0.62 -17.13
N HIS A 94 -15.95 0.10 -16.77
CA HIS A 94 -17.21 -0.45 -16.29
C HIS A 94 -18.23 -0.55 -17.44
N GLY A 95 -19.16 -1.51 -17.34
CA GLY A 95 -20.26 -1.67 -18.29
C GLY A 95 -20.29 -3.05 -18.94
N PRO A 96 -21.04 -3.20 -20.05
CA PRO A 96 -21.19 -4.47 -20.76
C PRO A 96 -19.86 -5.06 -21.25
N ASP A 97 -18.92 -4.18 -21.63
CA ASP A 97 -17.58 -4.54 -22.11
C ASP A 97 -16.53 -4.35 -21.00
N ALA A 98 -16.87 -4.70 -19.76
CA ALA A 98 -15.99 -4.49 -18.62
C ALA A 98 -14.60 -5.09 -18.86
N GLN A 99 -13.58 -4.26 -18.73
CA GLN A 99 -12.18 -4.62 -18.95
C GLN A 99 -11.33 -4.15 -17.78
N GLU A 100 -10.33 -4.96 -17.43
CA GLU A 100 -9.28 -4.60 -16.48
C GLU A 100 -7.94 -4.64 -17.19
N MET A 101 -7.12 -3.61 -16.98
CA MET A 101 -5.77 -3.51 -17.53
C MET A 101 -4.79 -3.12 -16.43
N GLN A 102 -3.70 -3.87 -16.31
CA GLN A 102 -2.63 -3.55 -15.38
C GLN A 102 -1.63 -2.60 -16.07
N LEU A 103 -1.49 -1.41 -15.51
CA LEU A 103 -0.58 -0.38 -16.00
C LEU A 103 0.79 -0.45 -15.33
N TYR A 104 0.82 -0.91 -14.07
CA TYR A 104 2.04 -1.02 -13.28
C TYR A 104 1.95 -2.18 -12.29
N ALA A 105 3.08 -2.81 -12.00
CA ALA A 105 3.21 -3.76 -10.90
C ALA A 105 4.62 -3.75 -10.32
N ALA A 106 4.69 -3.83 -9.00
CA ALA A 106 5.91 -4.04 -8.24
C ALA A 106 5.65 -5.02 -7.09
N LYS A 107 6.67 -5.79 -6.70
CA LYS A 107 6.58 -6.77 -5.61
C LYS A 107 7.88 -6.82 -4.84
N HIS A 108 7.79 -6.78 -3.51
CA HIS A 108 8.91 -6.94 -2.59
C HIS A 108 8.69 -8.14 -1.68
N THR A 109 9.76 -8.88 -1.42
CA THR A 109 9.80 -9.87 -0.34
C THR A 109 10.30 -9.16 0.91
N LEU A 110 9.42 -9.03 1.90
CA LEU A 110 9.73 -8.33 3.15
C LEU A 110 10.41 -9.24 4.16
N TRP A 111 10.13 -10.54 4.08
CA TRP A 111 10.73 -11.55 4.93
C TRP A 111 10.76 -12.91 4.25
N GLN A 112 11.83 -13.64 4.48
CA GLN A 112 12.03 -15.02 4.05
C GLN A 112 12.70 -15.79 5.19
N ALA A 113 12.14 -16.92 5.59
CA ALA A 113 12.74 -17.81 6.57
C ALA A 113 14.04 -18.40 6.01
N SER A 114 15.10 -18.35 6.80
CA SER A 114 16.39 -18.99 6.48
C SER A 114 16.49 -20.42 7.02
N THR A 115 15.75 -20.74 8.09
CA THR A 115 15.69 -22.05 8.75
C THR A 115 14.29 -22.33 9.30
N LEU A 116 13.98 -23.61 9.54
CA LEU A 116 12.73 -24.06 10.17
C LEU A 116 13.02 -24.69 11.55
N PRO A 117 12.16 -24.48 12.57
CA PRO A 117 10.94 -23.67 12.56
C PRO A 117 11.23 -22.17 12.46
N ALA A 118 10.48 -21.46 11.63
CA ALA A 118 10.70 -20.04 11.40
C ALA A 118 10.02 -19.16 12.45
N HIS A 119 10.67 -18.07 12.85
CA HIS A 119 10.06 -17.02 13.66
C HIS A 119 9.64 -15.85 12.77
N VAL A 120 8.33 -15.66 12.58
CA VAL A 120 7.78 -14.57 11.77
C VAL A 120 7.94 -13.24 12.52
N PRO A 121 8.57 -12.21 11.91
CA PRO A 121 8.64 -10.88 12.52
C PRO A 121 7.25 -10.25 12.67
N GLY A 122 7.01 -9.56 13.79
CA GLY A 122 5.72 -8.93 14.07
C GLY A 122 5.44 -7.66 13.26
N THR A 123 6.47 -7.04 12.69
CA THR A 123 6.38 -5.83 11.87
C THR A 123 7.39 -5.92 10.74
N LEU A 124 6.96 -5.63 9.52
CA LEU A 124 7.78 -5.65 8.32
C LEU A 124 7.56 -4.38 7.49
N SER A 125 8.56 -3.50 7.42
CA SER A 125 8.46 -2.24 6.68
C SER A 125 8.57 -2.45 5.17
N PHE A 126 7.90 -1.60 4.40
CA PHE A 126 7.99 -1.55 2.94
C PHE A 126 8.00 -0.12 2.41
N GLU A 127 8.53 0.02 1.20
CA GLU A 127 8.51 1.25 0.41
C GLU A 127 8.38 0.91 -1.07
N PHE A 128 7.56 1.67 -1.80
CA PHE A 128 7.50 1.64 -3.27
C PHE A 128 7.73 3.06 -3.80
N PRO A 129 8.90 3.34 -4.42
CA PRO A 129 9.06 4.57 -5.17
C PRO A 129 8.14 4.55 -6.40
N LEU A 130 7.51 5.67 -6.68
CA LEU A 130 6.63 5.86 -7.84
C LEU A 130 7.33 6.73 -8.87
N THR A 131 7.44 6.24 -10.09
CA THR A 131 8.04 6.98 -11.20
C THR A 131 7.09 8.05 -11.71
N SER A 132 7.63 9.14 -12.26
CA SER A 132 6.85 10.32 -12.66
C SER A 132 5.90 10.08 -13.83
N ASP A 133 6.09 9.01 -14.58
CA ASP A 133 5.25 8.56 -15.69
C ASP A 133 4.02 7.75 -15.24
N LEU A 134 3.94 7.40 -13.95
CA LEU A 134 2.79 6.67 -13.44
C LEU A 134 1.53 7.57 -13.38
N PRO A 135 0.36 7.03 -13.71
CA PRO A 135 -0.89 7.79 -13.72
C PRO A 135 -1.40 8.08 -12.30
N GLN A 136 -2.13 9.18 -12.12
CA GLN A 136 -2.81 9.46 -10.85
C GLN A 136 -4.10 8.64 -10.70
N CYS A 137 -4.52 8.38 -9.46
CA CYS A 137 -5.83 7.76 -9.20
C CYS A 137 -6.95 8.65 -9.74
N ILE A 138 -7.85 8.07 -10.53
CA ILE A 138 -9.02 8.78 -11.08
C ILE A 138 -10.21 7.83 -10.97
N HIS A 139 -11.34 8.31 -10.44
CA HIS A 139 -12.59 7.55 -10.41
C HIS A 139 -13.64 8.30 -11.20
N GLY A 140 -13.99 7.76 -12.35
CA GLY A 140 -15.07 8.23 -13.21
C GLY A 140 -16.30 7.31 -13.14
N PRO A 141 -17.43 7.71 -13.74
CA PRO A 141 -18.65 6.89 -13.75
C PRO A 141 -18.52 5.60 -14.56
N SER A 142 -17.71 5.62 -15.62
CA SER A 142 -17.54 4.52 -16.58
C SER A 142 -16.15 3.88 -16.54
N SER A 143 -15.21 4.45 -15.81
CA SER A 143 -13.87 3.90 -15.67
C SER A 143 -13.18 4.43 -14.42
N GLU A 144 -12.21 3.67 -13.93
CA GLU A 144 -11.36 4.09 -12.82
C GLU A 144 -9.92 3.65 -13.03
N LEU A 145 -9.02 4.35 -12.37
CA LEU A 145 -7.62 3.98 -12.23
C LEU A 145 -7.28 3.98 -10.75
N THR A 146 -6.88 2.83 -10.24
CA THR A 146 -6.70 2.59 -8.81
C THR A 146 -5.38 1.88 -8.54
N TYR A 147 -4.71 2.28 -7.46
CA TYR A 147 -3.56 1.56 -6.91
C TYR A 147 -4.00 0.55 -5.85
N TRP A 148 -3.45 -0.67 -5.93
CA TRP A 148 -3.78 -1.80 -5.06
C TRP A 148 -2.52 -2.28 -4.36
N LEU A 149 -2.53 -2.25 -3.03
CA LEU A 149 -1.52 -2.90 -2.19
C LEU A 149 -2.05 -4.24 -1.69
N GLU A 150 -1.22 -5.26 -1.77
CA GLU A 150 -1.55 -6.61 -1.30
C GLU A 150 -0.35 -7.22 -0.58
N ALA A 151 -0.56 -7.64 0.67
CA ALA A 151 0.40 -8.40 1.45
C ALA A 151 0.00 -9.88 1.47
N GLN A 152 0.99 -10.77 1.41
CA GLN A 152 0.78 -12.21 1.42
C GLN A 152 1.76 -12.85 2.40
N LEU A 153 1.24 -13.63 3.35
CA LEU A 153 2.03 -14.50 4.22
C LEU A 153 1.87 -15.95 3.72
N LEU A 154 2.96 -16.51 3.22
CA LEU A 154 3.01 -17.83 2.59
C LEU A 154 3.67 -18.84 3.53
N GLY A 155 3.14 -20.06 3.57
CA GLY A 155 3.74 -21.18 4.28
C GLY A 155 4.17 -22.31 3.35
N THR A 156 4.81 -23.33 3.93
CA THR A 156 5.13 -24.56 3.21
C THR A 156 3.85 -25.30 2.85
N SER A 157 3.55 -25.39 1.55
CA SER A 157 2.45 -26.22 1.07
C SER A 157 2.76 -27.69 1.38
N THR A 158 2.13 -28.25 2.39
CA THR A 158 2.08 -29.71 2.55
C THR A 158 1.18 -30.25 1.44
N SER A 159 1.78 -30.69 0.35
CA SER A 159 1.10 -31.57 -0.59
C SER A 159 0.84 -32.89 0.14
N SER A 160 -0.42 -33.12 0.50
CA SER A 160 -0.94 -34.41 0.93
C SER A 160 -1.16 -35.32 -0.27
#